data_AF-A0A7V0VFA6-F1
#
_entry.id   AF-A0A7V0VFA6-F1
#
_cell.length_a   1.000
_cell.length_b   1.000
_cell.length_c   1.000
_cell.angle_alpha   90.00
_cell.angle_beta   90.00
_cell.angle_gamma   90.00
#
_symmetry.space_group_name_H-M   'P 1'
#
loop_
_entity.id
_entity.type
_entity.pdbx_description
1 polymer ?
#
loop_
_entity_poly.entity_id
_entity_poly.type
_entity_poly.pdbx_seq_one_letter_code
_entity_poly.pdbx_strand_id
1 'polypeptide(L)'
;MLKRDCKHFPGDRPCSYHKLEGVKCDNCQYYEPVKFKILIIKLDAVGDVLRTTCILPGLKEKFPEAHITWITRKNAREIFYNNPYVDRVLEIENQETNYFLQVEKFDLALNLDSSPISSAICSSVISKEKLGFGLDEKGKVFPINPEAEEWFLMGAFDDLKKKNTQTYQSIILNIAKLKTENYPIILYLNEKEKKFAEKFLTNHKIDRTKKIIGLNTGAGPRWKFKSWTLEGFEKLIYLLLKNTDYYIFLYGGPFEKERNEYLSKIDNKRVVDTGTNNSLREFFALMDLCDLLVTGDTLAMHTATALGKKIIALFGPTSANEIETYGLITKIQSDLDCLVCYKMDCDFDPNCMNSIKAETIYNKILELIKV
;
A
#
# COMPACT_ATOMS: atom_id res chain seq x y z
N MET A 1 -15.67 15.43 -35.94
CA MET A 1 -14.37 16.06 -35.64
C MET A 1 -13.70 15.37 -34.45
N LEU A 2 -12.40 15.07 -34.54
CA LEU A 2 -11.65 14.39 -33.47
C LEU A 2 -11.59 15.27 -32.20
N LYS A 3 -12.07 14.74 -31.08
CA LYS A 3 -12.04 15.38 -29.76
C LYS A 3 -10.72 15.06 -29.05
N ARG A 4 -9.68 15.85 -29.34
CA ARG A 4 -8.30 15.63 -28.84
C ARG A 4 -8.13 15.86 -27.33
N ASP A 5 -9.10 16.51 -26.72
CA ASP A 5 -9.18 16.84 -25.30
C ASP A 5 -9.88 15.76 -24.47
N CYS A 6 -10.39 14.70 -25.09
CA CYS A 6 -11.05 13.59 -24.39
C CYS A 6 -10.04 12.74 -23.61
N LYS A 7 -10.33 12.42 -22.34
CA LYS A 7 -9.46 11.59 -21.49
C LYS A 7 -9.20 10.19 -22.07
N HIS A 8 -10.13 9.66 -22.87
CA HIS A 8 -10.00 8.35 -23.49
C HIS A 8 -9.18 8.36 -24.78
N PHE A 9 -8.85 9.53 -25.32
CA PHE A 9 -8.05 9.63 -26.53
C PHE A 9 -6.56 9.62 -26.16
N PRO A 10 -5.79 8.58 -26.53
CA PRO A 10 -4.38 8.47 -26.14
C PRO A 10 -3.47 9.47 -26.85
N GLY A 11 -3.95 10.13 -27.92
CA GLY A 11 -3.22 11.18 -28.64
C GLY A 11 -2.61 10.73 -29.97
N ASP A 12 -2.26 9.44 -30.10
CA ASP A 12 -1.48 8.87 -31.21
C ASP A 12 -2.21 7.73 -31.97
N ARG A 13 -3.31 7.22 -31.41
CA ARG A 13 -4.08 6.09 -31.95
C ARG A 13 -5.56 6.17 -31.55
N PRO A 14 -6.45 5.37 -32.14
CA PRO A 14 -7.86 5.39 -31.74
C PRO A 14 -8.07 5.01 -30.27
N CYS A 15 -9.06 5.63 -29.61
CA CYS A 15 -9.43 5.27 -28.24
C CYS A 15 -10.01 3.85 -28.14
N SER A 16 -10.07 3.31 -26.92
CA SER A 16 -10.61 1.98 -26.65
C SER A 16 -12.05 1.82 -27.16
N TYR A 17 -12.93 2.80 -26.92
CA TYR A 17 -14.32 2.74 -27.36
C TYR A 17 -14.45 2.72 -28.89
N HIS A 18 -13.60 3.45 -29.62
CA HIS A 18 -13.57 3.33 -31.08
C HIS A 18 -13.12 1.93 -31.52
N LYS A 19 -12.09 1.37 -30.86
CA LYS A 19 -11.57 0.03 -31.18
C LYS A 19 -12.57 -1.09 -30.89
N LEU A 20 -13.33 -0.96 -29.81
CA LEU A 20 -14.27 -1.98 -29.35
C LEU A 20 -15.65 -1.86 -30.00
N GLU A 21 -16.14 -0.64 -30.20
CA GLU A 21 -17.53 -0.37 -30.58
C GLU A 21 -17.67 0.44 -31.88
N GLY A 22 -16.57 0.88 -32.50
CA GLY A 22 -16.60 1.66 -33.74
C GLY A 22 -17.10 3.10 -33.59
N VAL A 23 -17.29 3.58 -32.35
CA VAL A 23 -17.86 4.91 -32.05
C VAL A 23 -16.98 6.03 -32.61
N LYS A 24 -17.60 7.05 -33.19
CA LYS A 24 -16.93 8.27 -33.69
C LYS A 24 -17.26 9.47 -32.79
N CYS A 25 -16.34 10.45 -32.76
CA CYS A 25 -16.40 11.56 -31.82
C CYS A 25 -17.65 12.45 -31.89
N ASP A 26 -18.32 12.56 -33.05
CA ASP A 26 -19.40 13.54 -33.24
C ASP A 26 -20.63 13.30 -32.35
N ASN A 27 -20.92 12.03 -32.01
CA ASN A 27 -22.00 11.62 -31.10
C ASN A 27 -21.49 10.61 -30.06
N CYS A 28 -20.25 10.76 -29.62
CA CYS A 28 -19.62 9.82 -28.71
C CYS A 28 -20.17 9.99 -27.28
N GLN A 29 -20.97 9.03 -26.81
CA GLN A 29 -21.47 9.00 -25.43
C GLN A 29 -20.37 8.86 -24.37
N TYR A 30 -19.17 8.46 -24.79
CA TYR A 30 -17.99 8.32 -23.93
C TYR A 30 -17.08 9.56 -23.98
N TYR A 31 -17.53 10.68 -24.54
CA TYR A 31 -16.72 11.89 -24.56
C TYR A 31 -16.62 12.49 -23.15
N GLU A 32 -15.40 12.52 -22.61
CA GLU A 32 -15.11 13.09 -21.30
C GLU A 32 -13.91 14.05 -21.43
N PRO A 33 -14.16 15.38 -21.49
CA PRO A 33 -13.10 16.36 -21.67
C PRO A 33 -12.21 16.47 -20.42
N VAL A 34 -10.90 16.58 -20.64
CA VAL A 34 -9.93 16.87 -19.58
C VAL A 34 -9.90 18.37 -19.32
N LYS A 35 -10.42 18.81 -18.16
CA LYS A 35 -10.40 20.22 -17.75
C LYS A 35 -9.32 20.58 -16.73
N PHE A 36 -8.73 19.57 -16.11
CA PHE A 36 -7.68 19.73 -15.12
C PHE A 36 -6.69 18.58 -15.22
N LYS A 37 -5.38 18.83 -15.11
CA LYS A 37 -4.33 17.81 -15.16
C LYS A 37 -3.56 17.77 -13.86
N ILE A 38 -3.54 16.59 -13.24
CA ILE A 38 -2.83 16.35 -11.99
C ILE A 38 -1.70 15.36 -12.24
N LEU A 39 -0.48 15.70 -11.82
CA LEU A 39 0.63 14.78 -11.68
C LEU A 39 0.80 14.42 -10.21
N ILE A 40 0.74 13.13 -9.88
CA ILE A 40 1.06 12.63 -8.54
C ILE A 40 2.41 11.94 -8.59
N ILE A 41 3.32 12.33 -7.70
CA ILE A 41 4.67 11.76 -7.57
C ILE A 41 4.73 10.98 -6.26
N LYS A 42 4.84 9.66 -6.37
CA LYS A 42 5.04 8.74 -5.24
C LYS A 42 5.74 7.48 -5.75
N LEU A 43 7.03 7.35 -5.45
CA LEU A 43 7.90 6.34 -6.05
C LEU A 43 8.06 5.09 -5.19
N ASP A 44 8.33 5.28 -3.90
CA ASP A 44 8.69 4.24 -2.95
C ASP A 44 8.01 4.46 -1.57
N ALA A 45 7.92 3.44 -0.71
CA ALA A 45 7.98 2.01 -1.05
C ALA A 45 6.61 1.54 -1.61
N VAL A 46 6.50 0.31 -2.13
CA VAL A 46 5.24 -0.24 -2.70
C VAL A 46 4.04 -0.10 -1.74
N GLY A 47 4.25 -0.37 -0.45
CA GLY A 47 3.22 -0.18 0.59
C GLY A 47 2.81 1.30 0.77
N ASP A 48 3.77 2.22 0.67
CA ASP A 48 3.51 3.66 0.73
C ASP A 48 2.78 4.15 -0.52
N VAL A 49 3.13 3.64 -1.70
CA VAL A 49 2.39 3.91 -2.94
C VAL A 49 0.94 3.46 -2.79
N LEU A 50 0.73 2.22 -2.34
CA LEU A 50 -0.61 1.67 -2.14
C LEU A 50 -1.42 2.50 -1.15
N ARG A 51 -0.93 2.74 0.08
CA ARG A 51 -1.69 3.48 1.08
C ARG A 51 -1.94 4.95 0.71
N THR A 52 -1.13 5.53 -0.18
CA THR A 52 -1.31 6.91 -0.69
C THR A 52 -2.48 7.02 -1.67
N THR A 53 -2.95 5.91 -2.25
CA THR A 53 -4.11 5.92 -3.15
C THR A 53 -5.39 6.45 -2.51
N CYS A 54 -5.45 6.55 -1.17
CA CYS A 54 -6.55 7.18 -0.45
C CYS A 54 -6.79 8.66 -0.80
N ILE A 55 -5.83 9.36 -1.42
CA ILE A 55 -6.06 10.74 -1.87
C ILE A 55 -6.94 10.83 -3.12
N LEU A 56 -7.08 9.73 -3.87
CA LEU A 56 -7.73 9.73 -5.18
C LEU A 56 -9.21 10.14 -5.15
N PRO A 57 -10.04 9.65 -4.20
CA PRO A 57 -11.43 10.11 -4.08
C PRO A 57 -11.50 11.62 -3.78
N GLY A 58 -10.74 12.11 -2.80
CA GLY A 58 -10.72 13.54 -2.45
C GLY A 58 -10.25 14.44 -3.61
N LEU A 59 -9.30 13.98 -4.42
CA LEU A 59 -8.88 14.68 -5.63
C LEU A 59 -10.00 14.75 -6.68
N LYS A 60 -10.75 13.66 -6.88
CA LYS A 60 -11.86 13.63 -7.84
C LYS A 60 -13.10 14.36 -7.32
N GLU A 61 -13.32 14.45 -6.01
CA GLU A 61 -14.34 15.35 -5.44
C GLU A 61 -13.99 16.82 -5.68
N LYS A 62 -12.73 17.19 -5.45
CA LYS A 62 -12.26 18.57 -5.64
C LYS A 62 -12.13 18.95 -7.12
N PHE A 63 -11.75 17.98 -7.96
CA PHE A 63 -11.53 18.16 -9.40
C PHE A 63 -12.19 17.00 -10.20
N PRO A 64 -13.53 17.01 -10.40
CA PRO A 64 -14.26 15.89 -11.01
C PRO A 64 -13.80 15.49 -12.41
N GLU A 65 -13.41 16.46 -13.23
CA GLU A 65 -12.95 16.26 -14.61
C GLU A 65 -11.42 16.25 -14.72
N ALA A 66 -10.72 15.96 -13.62
CA ALA A 66 -9.27 15.87 -13.62
C ALA A 66 -8.77 14.59 -14.31
N HIS A 67 -7.78 14.74 -15.18
CA HIS A 67 -6.95 13.63 -15.63
C HIS A 67 -5.77 13.46 -14.67
N ILE A 68 -5.69 12.31 -14.00
CA ILE A 68 -4.65 11.99 -13.02
C ILE A 68 -3.57 11.13 -13.68
N THR A 69 -2.37 11.70 -13.80
CA THR A 69 -1.15 10.93 -14.09
C THR A 69 -0.43 10.62 -12.78
N TRP A 70 -0.09 9.36 -12.55
CA TRP A 70 0.73 8.93 -11.42
C TRP A 70 2.11 8.47 -11.90
N ILE A 71 3.18 9.00 -11.33
CA ILE A 71 4.53 8.46 -11.51
C ILE A 71 4.97 7.65 -10.30
N THR A 72 5.43 6.43 -10.58
CA THR A 72 5.89 5.45 -9.58
C THR A 72 7.05 4.63 -10.13
N ARG A 73 7.62 3.75 -9.31
CA ARG A 73 8.51 2.69 -9.80
C ARG A 73 7.75 1.52 -10.43
N LYS A 74 8.43 0.79 -11.32
CA LYS A 74 7.93 -0.42 -11.98
C LYS A 74 7.30 -1.44 -11.02
N ASN A 75 7.92 -1.66 -9.86
CA ASN A 75 7.46 -2.65 -8.86
C ASN A 75 6.11 -2.29 -8.21
N ALA A 76 5.65 -1.04 -8.31
CA ALA A 76 4.38 -0.57 -7.76
C ALA A 76 3.33 -0.28 -8.84
N ARG A 77 3.68 -0.38 -10.14
CA ARG A 77 2.76 -0.11 -11.25
C ARG A 77 1.47 -0.93 -11.16
N GLU A 78 1.56 -2.20 -10.78
CA GLU A 78 0.40 -3.10 -10.81
C GLU A 78 -0.63 -2.80 -9.71
N ILE A 79 -0.33 -1.94 -8.74
CA ILE A 79 -1.33 -1.42 -7.78
C ILE A 79 -2.47 -0.72 -8.52
N PHE A 80 -2.15 -0.03 -9.61
CA PHE A 80 -3.11 0.79 -10.36
C PHE A 80 -3.95 -0.01 -11.37
N TYR A 81 -3.76 -1.33 -11.48
CA TYR A 81 -4.60 -2.14 -12.35
C TYR A 81 -6.06 -2.13 -11.85
N ASN A 82 -6.97 -1.74 -12.75
CA ASN A 82 -8.40 -1.46 -12.47
C ASN A 82 -8.64 -0.35 -11.45
N ASN A 83 -7.68 0.56 -11.26
CA ASN A 83 -7.93 1.76 -10.47
C ASN A 83 -8.85 2.71 -11.29
N PRO A 84 -10.03 3.10 -10.75
CA PRO A 84 -11.00 3.90 -11.51
C PRO A 84 -10.64 5.40 -11.56
N TYR A 85 -9.65 5.84 -10.79
CA TYR A 85 -9.32 7.25 -10.62
C TYR A 85 -8.06 7.70 -11.37
N VAL A 86 -7.09 6.79 -11.53
CA VAL A 86 -5.81 7.08 -12.21
C VAL A 86 -5.94 6.81 -13.70
N ASP A 87 -5.81 7.86 -14.50
CA ASP A 87 -5.97 7.79 -15.96
C ASP A 87 -4.69 7.31 -16.66
N ARG A 88 -3.51 7.61 -16.09
CA ARG A 88 -2.22 7.18 -16.64
C ARG A 88 -1.19 6.91 -15.54
N VAL A 89 -0.43 5.83 -15.70
CA VAL A 89 0.72 5.51 -14.84
C VAL A 89 2.01 5.59 -15.66
N LEU A 90 2.99 6.33 -15.16
CA LEU A 90 4.34 6.43 -15.71
C LEU A 90 5.32 5.73 -14.77
N GLU A 91 6.26 4.99 -15.35
CA GLU A 91 7.35 4.34 -14.61
C GLU A 91 8.60 5.22 -14.69
N ILE A 92 9.20 5.58 -13.56
CA ILE A 92 10.42 6.38 -13.55
C ILE A 92 11.60 5.67 -14.25
N GLU A 93 11.61 4.33 -14.24
CA GLU A 93 12.62 3.54 -14.94
C GLU A 93 12.49 3.58 -16.48
N ASN A 94 11.34 3.98 -17.02
CA ASN A 94 11.18 4.15 -18.47
C ASN A 94 11.78 5.49 -18.92
N GLN A 95 12.76 5.44 -19.83
CA GLN A 95 13.43 6.63 -20.37
C GLN A 95 12.46 7.63 -21.01
N GLU A 96 11.36 7.14 -21.61
CA GLU A 96 10.34 7.98 -22.24
C GLU A 96 9.62 8.89 -21.23
N THR A 97 9.51 8.45 -19.97
CA THR A 97 8.85 9.22 -18.90
C THR A 97 9.45 10.61 -18.77
N ASN A 98 10.77 10.75 -18.87
CA ASN A 98 11.44 12.05 -18.77
C ASN A 98 11.04 13.00 -19.90
N TYR A 99 10.93 12.50 -21.13
CA TYR A 99 10.50 13.33 -22.27
C TYR A 99 9.05 13.78 -22.13
N PHE A 100 8.15 12.91 -21.65
CA PHE A 100 6.77 13.30 -21.38
C PHE A 100 6.70 14.42 -20.33
N LEU A 101 7.42 14.26 -19.22
CA LEU A 101 7.40 15.23 -18.12
C LEU A 101 8.01 16.60 -18.47
N GLN A 102 8.92 16.65 -19.46
CA GLN A 102 9.51 17.90 -19.96
C GLN A 102 8.58 18.70 -20.88
N VAL A 103 7.61 18.04 -21.52
CA VAL A 103 6.73 18.67 -22.51
C VAL A 103 5.34 18.92 -21.95
N GLU A 104 4.84 18.00 -21.14
CA GLU A 104 3.49 18.07 -20.61
C GLU A 104 3.34 19.15 -19.54
N LYS A 105 2.22 19.87 -19.62
CA LYS A 105 1.83 20.88 -18.64
C LYS A 105 0.76 20.30 -17.73
N PHE A 106 0.96 20.48 -16.43
CA PHE A 106 0.02 20.12 -15.38
C PHE A 106 -0.59 21.37 -14.75
N ASP A 107 -1.81 21.26 -14.25
CA ASP A 107 -2.40 22.30 -13.42
C ASP A 107 -1.91 22.15 -11.97
N LEU A 108 -1.74 20.91 -11.51
CA LEU A 108 -1.23 20.58 -10.19
C LEU A 108 -0.19 19.44 -10.29
N ALA A 109 0.97 19.63 -9.65
CA ALA A 109 1.91 18.55 -9.36
C ALA A 109 2.00 18.34 -7.85
N LEU A 110 1.73 17.13 -7.40
CA LEU A 110 1.65 16.75 -5.99
C LEU A 110 2.73 15.71 -5.69
N ASN A 111 3.77 16.10 -4.95
CA ASN A 111 4.83 15.19 -4.54
C ASN A 111 4.70 14.78 -3.06
N LEU A 112 4.25 13.55 -2.83
CA LEU A 112 4.06 13.01 -1.48
C LEU A 112 5.22 12.09 -1.04
N ASP A 113 6.37 12.22 -1.70
CA ASP A 113 7.62 11.56 -1.35
C ASP A 113 8.70 12.61 -1.10
N SER A 114 9.37 12.52 0.06
CA SER A 114 10.43 13.46 0.46
C SER A 114 11.82 12.94 0.06
N SER A 115 11.89 12.10 -0.97
CA SER A 115 13.15 11.60 -1.53
C SER A 115 13.79 12.61 -2.49
N PRO A 116 15.13 12.66 -2.62
CA PRO A 116 15.78 13.59 -3.56
C PRO A 116 15.32 13.42 -5.01
N ILE A 117 15.08 12.18 -5.46
CA ILE A 117 14.66 11.88 -6.83
C ILE A 117 13.22 12.32 -7.10
N SER A 118 12.27 12.04 -6.21
CA SER A 118 10.87 12.50 -6.35
C SER A 118 10.79 14.03 -6.32
N SER A 119 11.58 14.65 -5.44
CA SER A 119 11.68 16.10 -5.28
C SER A 119 12.30 16.77 -6.52
N ALA A 120 13.31 16.14 -7.15
CA ALA A 120 13.88 16.62 -8.42
C ALA A 120 12.86 16.58 -9.56
N ILE A 121 12.07 15.51 -9.64
CA ILE A 121 10.96 15.39 -10.60
C ILE A 121 9.97 16.54 -10.35
N CYS A 122 9.51 16.74 -9.12
CA CYS A 122 8.56 17.81 -8.81
C CYS A 122 9.10 19.20 -9.16
N SER A 123 10.35 19.51 -8.83
CA SER A 123 10.98 20.78 -9.19
C SER A 123 11.08 20.97 -10.70
N SER A 124 11.35 19.92 -11.48
CA SER A 124 11.60 20.02 -12.93
C SER A 124 10.35 20.04 -13.81
N VAL A 125 9.21 19.47 -13.38
CA VAL A 125 8.00 19.43 -14.22
C VAL A 125 7.36 20.80 -14.43
N ILE A 126 6.68 20.97 -15.57
CA ILE A 126 5.91 22.18 -15.87
C ILE A 126 4.53 22.07 -15.22
N SER A 127 4.30 22.80 -14.13
CA SER A 127 3.02 22.84 -13.42
C SER A 127 2.66 24.25 -12.96
N LYS A 128 1.36 24.60 -12.96
CA LYS A 128 0.86 25.89 -12.44
C LYS A 128 0.98 25.98 -10.91
N GLU A 129 0.63 24.91 -10.21
CA GLU A 129 0.81 24.75 -8.77
C GLU A 129 1.62 23.49 -8.47
N LYS A 130 2.44 23.55 -7.42
CA LYS A 130 3.18 22.41 -6.88
C LYS A 130 2.93 22.32 -5.38
N LEU A 131 2.72 21.11 -4.88
CA LEU A 131 2.51 20.82 -3.46
C LEU A 131 3.38 19.63 -3.03
N GLY A 132 3.73 19.59 -1.75
CA GLY A 132 4.55 18.56 -1.12
C GLY A 132 6.02 18.92 -1.09
N PHE A 133 6.89 18.12 -1.70
CA PHE A 133 8.35 18.28 -1.58
C PHE A 133 9.01 18.64 -2.92
N GLY A 134 9.99 19.54 -2.87
CA GLY A 134 10.80 19.99 -4.00
C GLY A 134 12.29 19.83 -3.72
N LEU A 135 13.12 19.88 -4.75
CA LEU A 135 14.57 19.92 -4.66
C LEU A 135 15.08 21.33 -5.00
N ASP A 136 15.92 21.89 -4.14
CA ASP A 136 16.54 23.21 -4.35
C ASP A 136 17.80 23.13 -5.23
N GLU A 137 18.37 24.29 -5.57
CA GLU A 137 19.58 24.42 -6.37
C GLU A 137 20.84 23.81 -5.73
N LYS A 138 20.80 23.54 -4.41
CA LYS A 138 21.87 22.91 -3.64
C LYS A 138 21.72 21.38 -3.58
N GLY A 139 20.70 20.84 -4.26
CA GLY A 139 20.39 19.42 -4.22
C GLY A 139 19.79 18.96 -2.89
N LYS A 140 19.10 19.84 -2.16
CA LYS A 140 18.44 19.53 -0.89
C LYS A 140 16.92 19.52 -1.06
N VAL A 141 16.29 18.55 -0.40
CA VAL A 141 14.83 18.46 -0.34
C VAL A 141 14.30 19.58 0.57
N PHE A 142 13.21 20.22 0.18
CA PHE A 142 12.50 21.23 0.96
C PHE A 142 10.98 21.07 0.80
N PRO A 143 10.18 21.46 1.81
CA PRO A 143 8.73 21.53 1.70
C PRO A 143 8.31 22.71 0.81
N ILE A 144 7.48 22.45 -0.20
CA ILE A 144 6.97 23.47 -1.14
C ILE A 144 5.87 24.31 -0.50
N ASN A 145 5.04 23.69 0.35
CA ASN A 145 3.93 24.36 1.05
C ASN A 145 3.99 24.09 2.56
N PRO A 146 3.45 25.01 3.39
CA PRO A 146 3.55 24.92 4.86
C PRO A 146 3.01 23.60 5.45
N GLU A 147 1.99 23.02 4.84
CA GLU A 147 1.39 21.76 5.29
C GLU A 147 2.35 20.56 5.20
N ALA A 148 3.43 20.67 4.41
CA ALA A 148 4.48 19.65 4.30
C ALA A 148 5.61 19.79 5.32
N GLU A 149 5.69 20.92 6.03
CA GLU A 149 6.77 21.23 6.98
C GLU A 149 6.82 20.21 8.12
N GLU A 150 5.67 19.87 8.71
CA GLU A 150 5.61 18.94 9.84
C GLU A 150 6.14 17.56 9.46
N TRP A 151 5.70 17.03 8.30
CA TRP A 151 6.20 15.73 7.81
C TRP A 151 7.70 15.77 7.50
N PHE A 152 8.17 16.88 6.93
CA PHE A 152 9.59 17.08 6.65
C PHE A 152 10.43 17.05 7.92
N LEU A 153 10.05 17.83 8.93
CA LEU A 153 10.74 17.89 10.22
C LEU A 153 10.72 16.56 10.96
N MET A 154 9.61 15.83 10.92
CA MET A 154 9.54 14.46 11.47
C MET A 154 10.49 13.48 10.78
N GLY A 155 10.82 13.70 9.50
CA GLY A 155 11.84 12.92 8.81
C GLY A 155 13.27 13.29 9.20
N ALA A 156 13.49 14.48 9.77
CA ALA A 156 14.79 14.98 10.19
C ALA A 156 15.06 14.79 11.70
N PHE A 157 14.01 14.72 12.52
CA PHE A 157 14.11 14.70 13.98
C PHE A 157 13.26 13.58 14.60
N ASP A 158 13.91 12.55 15.13
CA ASP A 158 13.27 11.38 15.74
C ASP A 158 12.38 11.73 16.94
N ASP A 159 12.72 12.78 17.70
CA ASP A 159 11.91 13.18 18.85
C ASP A 159 10.55 13.78 18.43
N LEU A 160 10.51 14.48 17.30
CA LEU A 160 9.25 14.94 16.69
C LEU A 160 8.45 13.75 16.15
N LYS A 161 9.12 12.81 15.47
CA LYS A 161 8.50 11.57 14.97
C LYS A 161 7.84 10.76 16.10
N LYS A 162 8.49 10.67 17.26
CA LYS A 162 7.98 10.00 18.47
C LYS A 162 6.75 10.68 19.07
N LYS A 163 6.70 12.01 19.02
CA LYS A 163 5.57 12.81 19.55
C LYS A 163 4.37 12.83 18.60
N ASN A 164 4.53 12.39 17.35
CA ASN A 164 3.46 12.39 16.37
C ASN A 164 2.25 11.55 16.81
N THR A 165 1.07 12.12 16.69
CA THR A 165 -0.21 11.46 16.93
C THR A 165 -1.06 11.34 15.67
N GLN A 166 -0.65 11.97 14.57
CA GLN A 166 -1.37 11.98 13.30
C GLN A 166 -1.07 10.72 12.47
N THR A 167 -2.09 10.25 11.75
CA THR A 167 -1.91 9.20 10.76
C THR A 167 -1.25 9.77 9.51
N TYR A 168 -0.49 8.94 8.79
CA TYR A 168 0.10 9.34 7.52
C TYR A 168 -0.97 9.85 6.54
N GLN A 169 -2.14 9.22 6.52
CA GLN A 169 -3.24 9.60 5.64
C GLN A 169 -3.76 11.01 5.95
N SER A 170 -3.94 11.35 7.23
CA SER A 170 -4.27 12.73 7.63
C SER A 170 -3.22 13.73 7.13
N ILE A 171 -1.94 13.40 7.32
CA ILE A 171 -0.82 14.26 6.93
C ILE A 171 -0.80 14.48 5.41
N ILE A 172 -0.89 13.43 4.59
CA ILE A 172 -0.84 13.60 3.12
C ILE A 172 -2.10 14.26 2.54
N LEU A 173 -3.27 14.08 3.16
CA LEU A 173 -4.48 14.81 2.77
C LEU A 173 -4.30 16.30 3.04
N ASN A 174 -3.71 16.68 4.17
CA ASN A 174 -3.38 18.06 4.50
C ASN A 174 -2.36 18.65 3.51
N ILE A 175 -1.27 17.94 3.23
CA ILE A 175 -0.27 18.35 2.22
C ILE A 175 -0.92 18.60 0.85
N ALA A 176 -1.87 17.74 0.46
CA ALA A 176 -2.61 17.85 -0.79
C ALA A 176 -3.73 18.91 -0.77
N LYS A 177 -3.92 19.63 0.36
CA LYS A 177 -5.02 20.58 0.60
C LYS A 177 -6.39 19.96 0.31
N LEU A 178 -6.57 18.73 0.76
CA LEU A 178 -7.82 17.97 0.69
C LEU A 178 -8.51 17.97 2.05
N LYS A 179 -9.80 17.65 2.06
CA LYS A 179 -10.51 17.43 3.31
C LYS A 179 -9.92 16.20 4.02
N THR A 180 -9.77 16.30 5.34
CA THR A 180 -9.37 15.18 6.19
C THR A 180 -10.58 14.29 6.45
N GLU A 181 -10.92 13.46 5.46
CA GLU A 181 -11.95 12.43 5.55
C GLU A 181 -11.31 11.04 5.53
N ASN A 182 -12.07 10.02 5.94
CA ASN A 182 -11.58 8.64 6.00
C ASN A 182 -11.66 7.94 4.62
N TYR A 183 -10.99 8.51 3.62
CA TYR A 183 -10.98 7.96 2.26
C TYR A 183 -10.28 6.60 2.20
N PRO A 184 -10.86 5.57 1.57
CA PRO A 184 -10.31 4.23 1.58
C PRO A 184 -9.03 4.13 0.74
N ILE A 185 -8.17 3.17 1.09
CA ILE A 185 -7.06 2.74 0.23
C ILE A 185 -7.66 2.01 -0.99
N ILE A 186 -7.21 2.36 -2.20
CA ILE A 186 -7.81 1.88 -3.44
C ILE A 186 -7.01 0.71 -4.02
N LEU A 187 -7.61 -0.48 -4.01
CA LEU A 187 -7.10 -1.68 -4.67
C LEU A 187 -8.27 -2.52 -5.20
N TYR A 188 -8.26 -2.83 -6.49
CA TYR A 188 -9.31 -3.64 -7.11
C TYR A 188 -8.74 -4.88 -7.78
N LEU A 189 -9.28 -6.05 -7.43
CA LEU A 189 -8.95 -7.32 -8.07
C LEU A 189 -9.80 -7.56 -9.32
N ASN A 190 -9.19 -8.05 -10.40
CA ASN A 190 -9.91 -8.50 -11.59
C ASN A 190 -10.38 -9.95 -11.47
N GLU A 191 -11.20 -10.37 -12.43
CA GLU A 191 -11.75 -11.74 -12.48
C GLU A 191 -10.68 -12.84 -12.66
N LYS A 192 -9.53 -12.54 -13.27
CA LYS A 192 -8.44 -13.53 -13.38
C LYS A 192 -7.79 -13.80 -12.02
N GLU A 193 -7.57 -12.75 -11.25
CA GLU A 193 -7.00 -12.80 -9.90
C GLU A 193 -7.94 -13.51 -8.92
N LYS A 194 -9.25 -13.20 -8.96
CA LYS A 194 -10.25 -13.92 -8.16
C LYS A 194 -10.28 -15.42 -8.51
N LYS A 195 -10.27 -15.77 -9.81
CA LYS A 195 -10.20 -17.18 -10.26
C LYS A 195 -8.93 -17.89 -9.83
N PHE A 196 -7.80 -17.18 -9.80
CA PHE A 196 -6.55 -17.73 -9.27
C PHE A 196 -6.69 -18.11 -7.79
N ALA A 197 -7.27 -17.23 -6.97
CA ALA A 197 -7.51 -17.49 -5.55
C ALA A 197 -8.50 -18.65 -5.32
N GLU A 198 -9.58 -18.75 -6.09
CA GLU A 198 -10.52 -19.89 -6.04
C GLU A 198 -9.87 -21.22 -6.41
N LYS A 199 -9.01 -21.21 -7.44
CA LYS A 199 -8.23 -22.39 -7.82
C LYS A 199 -7.26 -22.79 -6.72
N PHE A 200 -6.65 -21.83 -6.04
CA PHE A 200 -5.78 -22.09 -4.89
C PHE A 200 -6.55 -22.82 -3.77
N LEU A 201 -7.75 -22.33 -3.40
CA LEU A 201 -8.60 -22.99 -2.40
C LEU A 201 -8.96 -24.43 -2.79
N THR A 202 -9.35 -24.63 -4.05
CA THR A 202 -9.75 -25.95 -4.57
C THR A 202 -8.59 -26.95 -4.52
N ASN A 203 -7.40 -26.53 -4.98
CA ASN A 203 -6.21 -27.37 -5.00
C ASN A 203 -5.78 -27.83 -3.58
N HIS A 204 -5.95 -26.96 -2.59
CA HIS A 204 -5.63 -27.24 -1.20
C HIS A 204 -6.80 -27.85 -0.41
N LYS A 205 -7.96 -28.08 -1.05
CA LYS A 205 -9.17 -28.64 -0.45
C LYS A 205 -9.62 -27.85 0.80
N ILE A 206 -9.64 -26.53 0.67
CA ILE A 206 -9.98 -25.61 1.76
C ILE A 206 -11.50 -25.51 1.92
N ASP A 207 -11.99 -25.87 3.09
CA ASP A 207 -13.39 -25.69 3.48
C ASP A 207 -13.65 -24.25 3.94
N ARG A 208 -14.37 -23.47 3.11
CA ARG A 208 -14.68 -22.06 3.37
C ARG A 208 -15.75 -21.83 4.45
N THR A 209 -16.34 -22.89 5.02
CA THR A 209 -17.17 -22.75 6.23
C THR A 209 -16.31 -22.41 7.46
N LYS A 210 -15.01 -22.72 7.39
CA LYS A 210 -13.99 -22.40 8.40
C LYS A 210 -13.36 -21.04 8.13
N LYS A 211 -12.81 -20.44 9.18
CA LYS A 211 -12.11 -19.16 9.10
C LYS A 211 -10.65 -19.34 8.69
N ILE A 212 -10.15 -18.42 7.88
CA ILE A 212 -8.73 -18.40 7.47
C ILE A 212 -8.01 -17.29 8.23
N ILE A 213 -7.04 -17.72 9.06
CA ILE A 213 -6.11 -16.85 9.76
C ILE A 213 -4.85 -16.71 8.92
N GLY A 214 -4.64 -15.53 8.37
CA GLY A 214 -3.42 -15.21 7.64
C GLY A 214 -2.29 -14.82 8.58
N LEU A 215 -1.10 -15.39 8.39
CA LEU A 215 0.13 -15.01 9.06
C LEU A 215 1.11 -14.53 8.00
N ASN A 216 1.32 -13.21 7.89
CA ASN A 216 2.42 -12.67 7.10
C ASN A 216 3.69 -12.70 7.95
N THR A 217 4.59 -13.63 7.62
CA THR A 217 5.62 -14.12 8.56
C THR A 217 6.87 -13.25 8.61
N GLY A 218 6.97 -12.23 7.76
CA GLY A 218 8.12 -11.32 7.69
C GLY A 218 7.79 -9.94 7.13
N ALA A 219 8.84 -9.14 6.97
CA ALA A 219 8.77 -7.73 6.58
C ALA A 219 9.81 -7.33 5.53
N GLY A 220 10.40 -8.31 4.84
CA GLY A 220 11.49 -8.09 3.89
C GLY A 220 12.81 -7.65 4.57
N PRO A 221 13.86 -7.42 3.76
CA PRO A 221 15.23 -7.29 4.29
C PRO A 221 15.56 -5.89 4.83
N ARG A 222 14.82 -4.85 4.41
CA ARG A 222 15.12 -3.46 4.76
C ARG A 222 14.94 -3.17 6.25
N TRP A 223 13.95 -3.80 6.88
CA TRP A 223 13.59 -3.55 8.28
C TRP A 223 13.36 -4.86 9.03
N LYS A 224 14.43 -5.60 9.29
CA LYS A 224 14.38 -6.95 9.89
C LYS A 224 13.52 -7.00 11.16
N PHE A 225 13.66 -6.00 12.03
CA PHE A 225 12.95 -5.89 13.31
C PHE A 225 11.48 -5.44 13.19
N LYS A 226 10.92 -5.28 11.98
CA LYS A 226 9.46 -5.25 11.79
C LYS A 226 8.84 -6.66 11.75
N SER A 227 9.65 -7.68 11.50
CA SER A 227 9.19 -9.07 11.47
C SER A 227 9.03 -9.59 12.90
N TRP A 228 7.91 -10.23 13.19
CA TRP A 228 7.74 -10.90 14.48
C TRP A 228 8.55 -12.20 14.54
N THR A 229 8.80 -12.70 15.74
CA THR A 229 9.74 -13.82 15.96
C THR A 229 9.21 -15.11 15.33
N LEU A 230 10.12 -15.97 14.86
CA LEU A 230 9.75 -17.25 14.24
C LEU A 230 9.04 -18.15 15.28
N GLU A 231 9.61 -18.16 16.48
CA GLU A 231 9.11 -18.89 17.66
C GLU A 231 7.74 -18.35 18.09
N GLY A 232 7.51 -17.05 17.96
CA GLY A 232 6.23 -16.41 18.21
C GLY A 232 5.15 -16.93 17.25
N PHE A 233 5.45 -16.93 15.94
CA PHE A 233 4.55 -17.49 14.93
C PHE A 233 4.29 -18.98 15.15
N GLU A 234 5.33 -19.79 15.38
CA GLU A 234 5.18 -21.23 15.66
C GLU A 234 4.26 -21.48 16.86
N LYS A 235 4.50 -20.78 17.98
CA LYS A 235 3.66 -20.90 19.18
C LYS A 235 2.22 -20.47 18.91
N LEU A 236 2.01 -19.41 18.14
CA LEU A 236 0.67 -18.97 17.73
C LEU A 236 -0.04 -20.02 16.88
N ILE A 237 0.66 -20.66 15.94
CA ILE A 237 0.12 -21.76 15.13
C ILE A 237 -0.38 -22.88 16.04
N TYR A 238 0.43 -23.33 17.01
CA TYR A 238 0.01 -24.36 17.95
C TYR A 238 -1.22 -23.97 18.78
N LEU A 239 -1.34 -22.71 19.19
CA LEU A 239 -2.53 -22.21 19.89
C LEU A 239 -3.77 -22.22 18.98
N LEU A 240 -3.64 -21.76 17.74
CA LEU A 240 -4.72 -21.73 16.76
C LEU A 240 -5.19 -23.13 16.38
N LEU A 241 -4.26 -24.09 16.25
CA LEU A 241 -4.58 -25.47 15.92
C LEU A 241 -5.42 -26.19 17.00
N LYS A 242 -5.49 -25.68 18.24
CA LYS A 242 -6.41 -26.21 19.26
C LYS A 242 -7.89 -26.03 18.88
N ASN A 243 -8.21 -25.05 18.03
CA ASN A 243 -9.54 -24.86 17.45
C ASN A 243 -9.56 -25.47 16.04
N THR A 244 -10.54 -26.35 15.77
CA THR A 244 -10.65 -27.08 14.49
C THR A 244 -11.28 -26.26 13.35
N ASP A 245 -11.78 -25.07 13.64
CA ASP A 245 -12.55 -24.21 12.73
C ASP A 245 -11.66 -23.19 12.02
N TYR A 246 -10.34 -23.31 12.17
CA TYR A 246 -9.36 -22.42 11.56
C TYR A 246 -8.46 -23.16 10.56
N TYR A 247 -8.29 -22.54 9.40
CA TYR A 247 -7.12 -22.71 8.54
C TYR A 247 -6.11 -21.60 8.86
N ILE A 248 -4.83 -21.91 8.69
CA ILE A 248 -3.72 -20.99 8.93
C ILE A 248 -2.94 -20.86 7.64
N PHE A 249 -2.98 -19.68 7.04
CA PHE A 249 -2.28 -19.40 5.78
C PHE A 249 -1.00 -18.65 6.06
N LEU A 250 0.12 -19.17 5.57
CA LEU A 250 1.43 -18.52 5.68
C LEU A 250 1.67 -17.68 4.43
N TYR A 251 1.85 -16.38 4.62
CA TYR A 251 2.15 -15.41 3.58
C TYR A 251 3.59 -14.91 3.72
N GLY A 252 4.22 -14.57 2.59
CA GLY A 252 5.57 -14.03 2.57
C GLY A 252 6.05 -13.80 1.14
N GLY A 253 7.13 -13.02 0.99
CA GLY A 253 7.85 -12.89 -0.27
C GLY A 253 9.04 -13.85 -0.34
N PRO A 254 9.91 -13.73 -1.35
CA PRO A 254 11.06 -14.61 -1.53
C PRO A 254 12.01 -14.64 -0.32
N PHE A 255 12.07 -13.55 0.45
CA PHE A 255 12.89 -13.43 1.65
C PHE A 255 12.34 -14.20 2.86
N GLU A 256 11.05 -14.56 2.83
CA GLU A 256 10.38 -15.33 3.88
C GLU A 256 10.32 -16.83 3.57
N LYS A 257 10.91 -17.29 2.45
CA LYS A 257 10.88 -18.68 2.01
C LYS A 257 11.30 -19.66 3.11
N GLU A 258 12.48 -19.47 3.71
CA GLU A 258 12.99 -20.36 4.75
C GLU A 258 12.09 -20.39 6.00
N ARG A 259 11.50 -19.23 6.36
CA ARG A 259 10.57 -19.12 7.49
C ARG A 259 9.27 -19.87 7.23
N ASN A 260 8.69 -19.72 6.04
CA ASN A 260 7.47 -20.42 5.66
C ASN A 260 7.70 -21.92 5.50
N GLU A 261 8.84 -22.34 4.92
CA GLU A 261 9.24 -23.74 4.85
C GLU A 261 9.46 -24.38 6.24
N TYR A 262 9.95 -23.61 7.21
CA TYR A 262 10.04 -24.08 8.60
C TYR A 262 8.64 -24.27 9.21
N LEU A 263 7.78 -23.25 9.16
CA LEU A 263 6.46 -23.27 9.79
C LEU A 263 5.50 -24.27 9.12
N SER A 264 5.63 -24.49 7.81
CA SER A 264 4.81 -25.45 7.07
C SER A 264 5.16 -26.92 7.35
N LYS A 265 6.29 -27.21 8.01
CA LYS A 265 6.64 -28.57 8.47
C LYS A 265 5.82 -29.02 9.69
N ILE A 266 5.05 -28.13 10.32
CA ILE A 266 4.10 -28.51 11.36
C ILE A 266 3.08 -29.48 10.73
N ASP A 267 3.07 -30.74 11.17
CA ASP A 267 2.28 -31.83 10.58
C ASP A 267 0.77 -31.66 10.83
N ASN A 268 0.17 -30.71 10.13
CA ASN A 268 -1.25 -30.43 10.15
C ASN A 268 -1.71 -29.85 8.80
N LYS A 269 -2.64 -30.52 8.15
CA LYS A 269 -3.20 -30.10 6.84
C LYS A 269 -3.87 -28.72 6.84
N ARG A 270 -4.10 -28.12 8.01
CA ARG A 270 -4.68 -26.78 8.16
C ARG A 270 -3.64 -25.67 8.11
N VAL A 271 -2.35 -25.98 8.22
CA VAL A 271 -1.25 -25.02 7.98
C VAL A 271 -0.89 -25.09 6.51
N VAL A 272 -1.12 -23.99 5.78
CA VAL A 272 -0.99 -23.93 4.33
C VAL A 272 -0.03 -22.82 3.96
N ASP A 273 1.08 -23.18 3.30
CA ASP A 273 1.95 -22.19 2.68
C ASP A 273 1.32 -21.68 1.38
N THR A 274 1.12 -20.36 1.29
CA THR A 274 0.57 -19.72 0.09
C THR A 274 1.60 -19.49 -1.01
N GLY A 275 2.86 -19.82 -0.73
CA GLY A 275 3.99 -19.65 -1.63
C GLY A 275 4.62 -18.26 -1.53
N THR A 276 5.92 -18.20 -1.82
CA THR A 276 6.75 -17.00 -1.65
C THR A 276 7.22 -16.37 -2.97
N ASN A 277 6.85 -16.97 -4.11
CA ASN A 277 7.19 -16.51 -5.46
C ASN A 277 5.96 -15.97 -6.24
N ASN A 278 4.88 -15.63 -5.55
CA ASN A 278 3.70 -15.03 -6.17
C ASN A 278 4.04 -13.68 -6.81
N SER A 279 3.45 -13.38 -7.97
CA SER A 279 3.40 -12.01 -8.49
C SER A 279 2.67 -11.09 -7.50
N LEU A 280 2.86 -9.77 -7.64
CA LEU A 280 2.22 -8.80 -6.75
C LEU A 280 0.68 -8.95 -6.77
N ARG A 281 0.10 -9.20 -7.94
CA ARG A 281 -1.35 -9.36 -8.11
C ARG A 281 -1.87 -10.70 -7.59
N GLU A 282 -1.11 -11.79 -7.74
CA GLU A 282 -1.44 -13.08 -7.12
C GLU A 282 -1.38 -12.99 -5.60
N PHE A 283 -0.38 -12.28 -5.05
CA PHE A 283 -0.29 -12.00 -3.62
C PHE A 283 -1.53 -11.25 -3.11
N PHE A 284 -1.97 -10.20 -3.81
CA PHE A 284 -3.21 -9.50 -3.44
C PHE A 284 -4.44 -10.41 -3.45
N ALA A 285 -4.55 -11.29 -4.46
CA ALA A 285 -5.64 -12.24 -4.56
C ALA A 285 -5.63 -13.28 -3.42
N LEU A 286 -4.46 -13.79 -3.03
CA LEU A 286 -4.32 -14.72 -1.91
C LEU A 286 -4.58 -14.04 -0.57
N MET A 287 -4.18 -12.79 -0.41
CA MET A 287 -4.48 -11.98 0.78
C MET A 287 -5.99 -11.76 0.94
N ASP A 288 -6.73 -11.65 -0.17
CA ASP A 288 -8.19 -11.51 -0.14
C ASP A 288 -8.91 -12.74 0.46
N LEU A 289 -8.23 -13.89 0.51
CA LEU A 289 -8.79 -15.13 1.04
C LEU A 289 -8.91 -15.14 2.58
N CYS A 290 -8.08 -14.38 3.30
CA CYS A 290 -8.09 -14.43 4.77
C CYS A 290 -9.27 -13.67 5.39
N ASP A 291 -9.76 -14.15 6.54
CA ASP A 291 -10.76 -13.46 7.35
C ASP A 291 -10.10 -12.49 8.34
N LEU A 292 -8.90 -12.82 8.81
CA LEU A 292 -8.08 -12.01 9.69
C LEU A 292 -6.60 -12.21 9.36
N LEU A 293 -5.84 -11.12 9.31
CA LEU A 293 -4.40 -11.12 9.10
C LEU A 293 -3.64 -10.74 10.37
N VAL A 294 -2.61 -11.50 10.74
CA VAL A 294 -1.56 -11.09 11.68
C VAL A 294 -0.31 -10.72 10.89
N THR A 295 0.19 -9.50 11.07
CA THR A 295 1.32 -8.99 10.28
C THR A 295 2.04 -7.86 11.00
N GLY A 296 3.29 -7.59 10.62
CA GLY A 296 3.94 -6.32 10.92
C GLY A 296 3.53 -5.19 9.97
N ASP A 297 4.06 -3.99 10.19
CA ASP A 297 3.94 -2.82 9.30
C ASP A 297 4.63 -3.05 7.94
N THR A 298 3.87 -3.58 6.99
CA THR A 298 4.33 -4.18 5.73
C THR A 298 3.35 -3.91 4.59
N LEU A 299 3.75 -4.24 3.35
CA LEU A 299 2.83 -4.27 2.21
C LEU A 299 1.60 -5.13 2.48
N ALA A 300 1.75 -6.29 3.13
CA ALA A 300 0.64 -7.18 3.47
C ALA A 300 -0.44 -6.47 4.31
N MET A 301 -0.02 -5.65 5.28
CA MET A 301 -0.93 -4.85 6.11
C MET A 301 -1.74 -3.86 5.27
N HIS A 302 -1.07 -3.11 4.40
CA HIS A 302 -1.74 -2.12 3.54
C HIS A 302 -2.65 -2.78 2.50
N THR A 303 -2.24 -3.93 1.94
CA THR A 303 -3.09 -4.74 1.04
C THR A 303 -4.34 -5.22 1.77
N ALA A 304 -4.21 -5.81 2.95
CA ALA A 304 -5.36 -6.27 3.73
C ALA A 304 -6.29 -5.12 4.12
N THR A 305 -5.74 -3.94 4.42
CA THR A 305 -6.54 -2.74 4.72
C THR A 305 -7.34 -2.31 3.49
N ALA A 306 -6.73 -2.28 2.31
CA ALA A 306 -7.39 -1.96 1.06
C ALA A 306 -8.48 -2.97 0.67
N LEU A 307 -8.31 -4.24 1.04
CA LEU A 307 -9.27 -5.33 0.80
C LEU A 307 -10.30 -5.49 1.94
N GLY A 308 -10.33 -4.58 2.92
CA GLY A 308 -11.32 -4.59 3.99
C GLY A 308 -11.18 -5.73 4.99
N LYS A 309 -9.98 -6.29 5.18
CA LYS A 309 -9.75 -7.42 6.09
C LYS A 309 -9.50 -6.95 7.52
N LYS A 310 -9.90 -7.78 8.50
CA LYS A 310 -9.53 -7.57 9.91
C LYS A 310 -8.03 -7.82 10.08
N ILE A 311 -7.34 -6.97 10.83
CA ILE A 311 -5.89 -7.03 10.97
C ILE A 311 -5.50 -6.92 12.45
N ILE A 312 -4.56 -7.76 12.87
CA ILE A 312 -3.73 -7.55 14.05
C ILE A 312 -2.36 -7.11 13.57
N ALA A 313 -2.04 -5.83 13.73
CA ALA A 313 -0.79 -5.23 13.28
C ALA A 313 0.20 -5.13 14.44
N LEU A 314 1.38 -5.73 14.24
CA LEU A 314 2.45 -5.79 15.23
C LEU A 314 3.48 -4.69 14.95
N PHE A 315 3.72 -3.83 15.94
CA PHE A 315 4.63 -2.70 15.84
C PHE A 315 5.84 -2.87 16.75
N GLY A 316 7.01 -2.67 16.15
CA GLY A 316 8.30 -2.60 16.84
C GLY A 316 8.97 -1.25 16.56
N PRO A 317 9.92 -1.17 15.62
CA PRO A 317 10.71 0.04 15.40
C PRO A 317 9.95 1.19 14.72
N THR A 318 8.73 0.95 14.21
CA THR A 318 7.95 1.95 13.47
C THR A 318 6.78 2.53 14.25
N SER A 319 6.34 3.72 13.84
CA SER A 319 5.22 4.42 14.47
C SER A 319 3.88 3.72 14.21
N ALA A 320 3.26 3.23 15.29
CA ALA A 320 1.88 2.75 15.25
C ALA A 320 0.88 3.88 14.97
N ASN A 321 1.18 5.11 15.42
CA ASN A 321 0.31 6.29 15.23
C ASN A 321 0.15 6.65 13.76
N GLU A 322 1.17 6.42 12.94
CA GLU A 322 1.13 6.73 11.52
C GLU A 322 0.20 5.83 10.70
N ILE A 323 -0.29 4.73 11.28
CA ILE A 323 -1.18 3.80 10.60
C ILE A 323 -2.64 4.19 10.85
N GLU A 324 -3.33 4.63 9.79
CA GLU A 324 -4.78 4.75 9.80
C GLU A 324 -5.43 3.37 9.91
N THR A 325 -6.38 3.23 10.83
CA THR A 325 -6.98 1.93 11.16
C THR A 325 -8.15 1.58 10.27
N TYR A 326 -8.88 2.57 9.77
CA TYR A 326 -10.16 2.38 9.08
C TYR A 326 -11.17 1.50 9.86
N GLY A 327 -11.02 1.39 11.19
CA GLY A 327 -11.79 0.44 12.02
C GLY A 327 -11.46 -1.05 11.79
N LEU A 328 -10.42 -1.36 11.00
CA LEU A 328 -10.03 -2.72 10.62
C LEU A 328 -8.81 -3.24 11.40
N ILE A 329 -7.99 -2.35 11.96
CA ILE A 329 -6.68 -2.68 12.52
C ILE A 329 -6.70 -2.61 14.05
N THR A 330 -6.41 -3.74 14.69
CA THR A 330 -6.00 -3.82 16.10
C THR A 330 -4.48 -3.70 16.18
N LYS A 331 -3.98 -2.62 16.78
CA LYS A 331 -2.55 -2.37 16.93
C LYS A 331 -2.02 -3.04 18.20
N ILE A 332 -0.94 -3.81 18.08
CA ILE A 332 -0.20 -4.38 19.21
C ILE A 332 1.23 -3.88 19.11
N GLN A 333 1.74 -3.32 20.20
CA GLN A 333 3.12 -2.85 20.28
C GLN A 333 3.74 -3.29 21.60
N SER A 334 5.07 -3.25 21.66
CA SER A 334 5.83 -3.47 22.89
C SER A 334 5.61 -2.34 23.90
N ASP A 335 5.84 -2.61 25.18
CA ASP A 335 5.84 -1.59 26.24
C ASP A 335 7.22 -0.90 26.41
N LEU A 336 8.17 -1.14 25.50
CA LEU A 336 9.49 -0.51 25.54
C LEU A 336 9.43 0.98 25.17
N ASP A 337 10.21 1.81 25.86
CA ASP A 337 10.26 3.27 25.60
C ASP A 337 10.98 3.64 24.30
N CYS A 338 11.77 2.71 23.74
CA CYS A 338 12.60 2.96 22.58
C CYS A 338 11.89 2.78 21.22
N LEU A 339 10.56 2.63 21.20
CA LEU A 339 9.79 2.51 19.95
C LEU A 339 9.94 3.74 19.06
N VAL A 340 9.54 3.57 17.79
CA VAL A 340 9.65 4.63 16.77
C VAL A 340 11.12 5.02 16.55
N CYS A 341 12.04 4.07 16.71
CA CYS A 341 13.48 4.30 16.53
C CYS A 341 13.96 4.18 15.09
N TYR A 342 13.21 3.48 14.23
CA TYR A 342 13.59 3.20 12.84
C TYR A 342 15.05 2.76 12.66
N LYS A 343 15.60 1.99 13.62
CA LYS A 343 16.94 1.40 13.51
C LYS A 343 16.88 0.11 12.71
N MET A 344 17.90 -0.12 11.87
CA MET A 344 18.03 -1.38 11.13
C MET A 344 18.53 -2.52 12.02
N ASP A 345 19.29 -2.18 13.07
CA ASP A 345 19.86 -3.10 14.05
C ASP A 345 19.40 -2.74 15.47
N CYS A 346 19.37 -3.73 16.36
CA CYS A 346 18.87 -3.58 17.73
C CYS A 346 19.86 -4.16 18.73
N ASP A 347 20.26 -3.36 19.71
CA ASP A 347 21.20 -3.75 20.77
C ASP A 347 20.50 -4.44 21.96
N PHE A 348 19.16 -4.45 21.97
CA PHE A 348 18.36 -5.07 23.04
C PHE A 348 18.03 -6.53 22.73
N ASP A 349 18.16 -7.40 23.73
CA ASP A 349 17.68 -8.79 23.72
C ASP A 349 17.08 -9.15 25.10
N PRO A 350 15.77 -9.44 25.21
CA PRO A 350 14.77 -9.44 24.14
C PRO A 350 14.51 -8.04 23.56
N ASN A 351 14.33 -7.94 22.23
CA ASN A 351 13.93 -6.69 21.58
C ASN A 351 12.39 -6.48 21.59
N CYS A 352 11.93 -5.38 20.99
CA CYS A 352 10.51 -5.03 20.92
C CYS A 352 9.62 -6.17 20.38
N MET A 353 10.04 -6.87 19.32
CA MET A 353 9.26 -7.96 18.74
C MET A 353 9.29 -9.22 19.62
N ASN A 354 10.38 -9.48 20.34
CA ASN A 354 10.44 -10.60 21.31
C ASN A 354 9.47 -10.41 22.49
N SER A 355 9.16 -9.16 22.87
CA SER A 355 8.27 -8.88 23.99
C SER A 355 6.79 -9.19 23.70
N ILE A 356 6.40 -9.23 22.43
CA ILE A 356 5.03 -9.50 21.99
C ILE A 356 4.76 -11.01 22.13
N LYS A 357 3.84 -11.37 23.03
CA LYS A 357 3.51 -12.77 23.33
C LYS A 357 2.44 -13.34 22.39
N ALA A 358 2.64 -14.60 21.97
CA ALA A 358 1.68 -15.32 21.13
C ALA A 358 0.28 -15.44 21.78
N GLU A 359 0.22 -15.58 23.10
CA GLU A 359 -1.03 -15.61 23.86
C GLU A 359 -1.84 -14.32 23.72
N THR A 360 -1.17 -13.16 23.74
CA THR A 360 -1.82 -11.86 23.54
C THR A 360 -2.48 -11.79 22.17
N ILE A 361 -1.75 -12.21 21.13
CA ILE A 361 -2.28 -12.24 19.76
C ILE A 361 -3.43 -13.24 19.64
N TYR A 362 -3.27 -14.45 20.18
CA TYR A 362 -4.31 -15.48 20.16
C TYR A 362 -5.61 -14.99 20.80
N ASN A 363 -5.54 -14.35 21.97
CA ASN A 363 -6.72 -13.79 22.63
C ASN A 363 -7.40 -12.71 21.76
N LYS A 364 -6.63 -11.84 21.10
CA LYS A 364 -7.17 -10.86 20.16
C LYS A 364 -7.80 -11.49 18.92
N ILE A 365 -7.26 -12.60 18.41
CA ILE A 365 -7.90 -13.35 17.34
C ILE A 365 -9.27 -13.86 17.79
N LEU A 366 -9.37 -14.43 19.01
CA LEU A 366 -10.64 -14.91 19.55
C LEU A 366 -11.66 -13.77 19.75
N GLU A 367 -11.23 -12.58 20.16
CA GLU A 367 -12.11 -11.41 20.27
C GLU A 367 -12.66 -10.97 18.90
N LEU A 368 -11.80 -10.93 17.87
CA LEU A 368 -12.15 -10.38 16.56
C LEU A 368 -12.90 -11.35 15.64
N ILE A 369 -12.74 -12.66 15.84
CA ILE A 369 -13.33 -13.72 15.00
C ILE A 369 -14.60 -14.31 15.58
N LYS A 370 -14.97 -13.95 16.82
CA LYS A 370 -16.29 -14.30 17.37
C LYS A 370 -17.39 -13.89 16.38
N VAL A 371 -18.10 -14.93 15.93
CA VAL A 371 -19.20 -14.93 14.96
C VAL A 371 -20.42 -14.25 15.57
#